data_AF-X1EIR2-F1
#
_entry.id   AF-X1EIR2-F1
#
_cell.length_a   1.000
_cell.length_b   1.000
_cell.length_c   1.000
_cell.angle_alpha   90.00
_cell.angle_beta   90.00
_cell.angle_gamma   90.00
#
_symmetry.space_group_name_H-M   'P 1'
#
loop_
_entity.id
_entity.type
_entity.pdbx_description
1 polymer ?
#
loop_
_entity_poly.entity_id
_entity_poly.type
_entity_poly.pdbx_seq_one_letter_code
_entity_poly.pdbx_strand_id
1 'polypeptide(L)'
;LLQQSKLGKTTKSPRWAIAYKFAARQATTNLKDITTQVGRTGALTPVAILEPVKLAGSTISRATLHNEDEIRRKDIRIGDIVLIEKGGDVIPEVLKVIEAKRTGKEKEYHLPKVCPVCGGKVARYEGEVVPRCENIACPAQVKGRIKHFASRNALDIETLGEKLVDQLVDKGLISDVADLYYLRLEGLVSLERMGKKSSENLLEAINRSKETSLERLIFGLGIRHIGVYAAEVLAK
;
A
#
# COMPACT_ATOMS: atom_id res chain seq x y z
N LEU A 1 -31.37 -2.88 23.11
CA LEU A 1 -30.85 -3.82 22.08
C LEU A 1 -31.73 -3.90 20.82
N LEU A 2 -33.07 -3.83 20.92
CA LEU A 2 -33.98 -3.95 19.77
C LEU A 2 -33.72 -2.93 18.63
N GLN A 3 -33.44 -1.67 18.97
CA GLN A 3 -33.11 -0.62 18.00
C GLN A 3 -31.75 -0.86 17.31
N GLN A 4 -30.75 -1.36 18.04
CA GLN A 4 -29.44 -1.69 17.46
C GLN A 4 -29.54 -2.86 16.47
N SER A 5 -30.36 -3.87 16.78
CA SER A 5 -30.63 -4.98 15.87
C SER A 5 -31.30 -4.51 14.57
N LYS A 6 -32.30 -3.63 14.66
CA LYS A 6 -32.95 -3.01 13.49
C LYS A 6 -31.98 -2.19 12.64
N LEU A 7 -31.07 -1.44 13.28
CA LEU A 7 -30.08 -0.61 12.57
C LEU A 7 -28.98 -1.46 11.92
N GLY A 8 -28.57 -2.55 12.57
CA GLY A 8 -27.57 -3.48 12.06
C GLY A 8 -26.14 -2.93 12.02
N LYS A 9 -25.33 -3.51 11.12
CA LYS A 9 -23.91 -3.16 10.92
C LYS A 9 -23.57 -3.15 9.43
N THR A 10 -22.58 -2.36 9.05
CA THR A 10 -21.87 -2.52 7.78
C THR A 10 -20.82 -3.63 7.91
N THR A 11 -20.07 -3.93 6.85
CA THR A 11 -18.95 -4.89 6.88
C THR A 11 -17.92 -4.56 7.96
N LYS A 12 -17.73 -3.28 8.30
CA LYS A 12 -16.64 -2.84 9.21
C LYS A 12 -17.11 -2.16 10.49
N SER A 13 -18.35 -1.68 10.57
CA SER A 13 -18.78 -0.82 11.70
C SER A 13 -20.28 -0.91 11.98
N PRO A 14 -20.72 -0.77 13.24
CA PRO A 14 -22.14 -0.67 13.58
C PRO A 14 -22.78 0.58 12.96
N ARG A 15 -24.07 0.51 12.60
CA ARG A 15 -24.81 1.68 12.08
C ARG A 15 -25.38 2.59 13.18
N TRP A 16 -25.37 2.10 14.42
CA TRP A 16 -25.99 2.75 15.58
C TRP A 16 -24.98 3.49 16.48
N ALA A 17 -23.70 3.48 16.12
CA ALA A 17 -22.66 4.19 16.87
C ALA A 17 -21.65 4.83 15.90
N ILE A 18 -21.09 5.95 16.31
CA ILE A 18 -20.04 6.67 15.60
C ILE A 18 -18.96 7.09 16.59
N ALA A 19 -17.70 7.03 16.16
CA ALA A 19 -16.59 7.55 16.94
C ALA A 19 -16.44 9.06 16.65
N TYR A 20 -16.78 9.90 17.63
CA TYR A 20 -16.53 11.34 17.52
C TYR A 20 -15.08 11.64 17.89
N LYS A 21 -14.23 11.84 16.87
CA LYS A 21 -12.78 12.04 17.05
C LYS A 21 -12.46 13.49 17.41
N PHE A 22 -11.42 13.69 18.22
CA PHE A 22 -10.85 15.01 18.47
C PHE A 22 -10.23 15.60 17.19
N ALA A 23 -10.06 16.92 17.17
CA ALA A 23 -9.31 17.60 16.12
C ALA A 23 -7.92 16.97 15.98
N ALA A 24 -7.57 16.58 14.76
CA ALA A 24 -6.30 15.93 14.52
C ALA A 24 -5.15 16.92 14.74
N ARG A 25 -4.05 16.41 15.30
CA ARG A 25 -2.86 17.23 15.51
C ARG A 25 -2.25 17.53 14.16
N GLN A 26 -1.77 18.76 14.01
CA GLN A 26 -1.11 19.24 12.80
C GLN A 26 0.31 19.69 13.12
N ALA A 27 1.21 19.55 12.14
CA ALA A 27 2.57 20.08 12.23
C ALA A 27 2.99 20.66 10.88
N THR A 28 3.90 21.62 10.93
CA THR A 28 4.49 22.23 9.74
C THR A 28 5.89 21.67 9.53
N THR A 29 6.23 21.31 8.30
CA THR A 29 7.58 20.81 7.96
C THR A 29 7.97 21.13 6.51
N ASN A 30 9.25 20.98 6.18
CA ASN A 30 9.75 21.19 4.82
C ASN A 30 9.49 19.95 3.96
N LEU A 31 8.96 20.16 2.76
CA LEU A 31 8.85 19.14 1.71
C LEU A 31 10.17 19.06 0.96
N LYS A 32 10.98 18.04 1.25
CA LYS A 32 12.31 17.84 0.65
C LYS A 32 12.23 17.35 -0.78
N ASP A 33 11.34 16.40 -1.03
CA ASP A 33 11.20 15.74 -2.33
C ASP A 33 9.84 15.05 -2.45
N ILE A 34 9.45 14.67 -3.66
CA ILE A 34 8.27 13.84 -3.93
C ILE A 34 8.72 12.60 -4.69
N THR A 35 8.55 11.43 -4.08
CA THR A 35 8.85 10.13 -4.70
C THR A 35 7.58 9.47 -5.22
N THR A 36 7.70 8.67 -6.27
CA THR A 36 6.55 7.94 -6.83
C THR A 36 6.61 6.48 -6.38
N GLN A 37 5.59 6.04 -5.66
CA GLN A 37 5.43 4.64 -5.28
C GLN A 37 4.53 3.91 -6.27
N VAL A 38 4.93 2.72 -6.70
CA VAL A 38 4.11 1.84 -7.54
C VAL A 38 3.41 0.81 -6.64
N GLY A 39 2.08 0.87 -6.60
CA GLY A 39 1.26 -0.05 -5.84
C GLY A 39 1.09 -1.42 -6.53
N ARG A 40 0.48 -2.36 -5.81
CA ARG A 40 0.24 -3.74 -6.29
C ARG A 40 -0.54 -3.82 -7.61
N THR A 41 -1.46 -2.88 -7.83
CA THR A 41 -2.30 -2.79 -9.05
C THR A 41 -1.70 -1.90 -10.12
N GLY A 42 -0.42 -1.55 -9.98
CA GLY A 42 0.28 -0.65 -10.88
C GLY A 42 0.01 0.84 -10.61
N ALA A 43 -0.84 1.20 -9.64
CA ALA A 43 -1.12 2.60 -9.29
C ALA A 43 0.16 3.38 -8.94
N LEU A 44 0.39 4.50 -9.61
CA LEU A 44 1.46 5.44 -9.27
C LEU A 44 0.93 6.45 -8.25
N THR A 45 1.40 6.35 -7.02
CA THR A 45 1.02 7.25 -5.92
C THR A 45 2.20 8.14 -5.54
N PRO A 46 2.05 9.47 -5.62
CA PRO A 46 3.08 10.38 -5.14
C PRO A 46 3.12 10.40 -3.61
N VAL A 47 4.33 10.37 -3.06
CA VAL A 47 4.61 10.35 -1.62
C VAL A 47 5.59 11.48 -1.30
N ALA A 48 5.16 12.38 -0.42
CA ALA A 48 5.99 13.45 0.10
C ALA A 48 7.11 12.90 0.98
N ILE A 49 8.35 13.33 0.72
CA ILE A 49 9.50 13.14 1.60
C ILE A 49 9.70 14.43 2.38
N LEU A 50 9.58 14.34 3.70
CA LEU A 50 9.53 15.48 4.59
C LEU A 50 10.79 15.58 5.45
N GLU A 51 11.12 16.79 5.88
CA GLU A 51 12.00 16.96 7.05
C GLU A 51 11.32 16.29 8.25
N PRO A 52 12.00 15.39 8.98
CA PRO A 52 11.41 14.68 10.10
C PRO A 52 10.81 15.63 11.14
N VAL A 53 9.53 15.48 11.44
CA VAL A 53 8.81 16.31 12.41
C VAL A 53 8.03 15.43 13.39
N LYS A 54 8.01 15.81 14.68
CA LYS A 54 7.21 15.10 15.69
C LYS A 54 5.74 15.48 15.55
N LEU A 55 4.87 14.50 15.38
CA LEU A 55 3.42 14.67 15.32
C LEU A 55 2.71 13.51 16.05
N ALA A 56 1.83 13.84 16.99
CA ALA A 56 1.05 12.86 17.75
C ALA A 56 1.90 11.72 18.37
N GLY A 57 3.08 12.05 18.90
CA GLY A 57 3.99 11.08 19.54
C GLY A 57 4.85 10.25 18.59
N SER A 58 4.70 10.42 17.26
CA SER A 58 5.50 9.75 16.24
C SER A 58 6.31 10.75 15.41
N THR A 59 7.49 10.35 14.93
CA THR A 59 8.25 11.14 13.95
C THR A 59 7.74 10.82 12.55
N ILE A 60 7.28 11.85 11.84
CA ILE A 60 6.76 11.75 10.48
C ILE A 60 7.83 12.25 9.50
N SER A 61 8.21 11.39 8.56
CA SER A 61 9.15 11.71 7.48
C SER A 61 8.56 11.50 6.08
N ARG A 62 7.37 10.88 6.00
CA ARG A 62 6.65 10.61 4.77
C ARG A 62 5.18 10.93 4.95
N ALA A 63 4.53 11.45 3.92
CA ALA A 63 3.09 11.69 3.90
C ALA A 63 2.49 11.41 2.52
N THR A 64 1.23 11.00 2.48
CA THR A 64 0.52 10.81 1.20
C THR A 64 0.18 12.16 0.56
N LEU A 65 0.31 12.22 -0.76
CA LEU A 65 -0.18 13.31 -1.62
C LEU A 65 -1.41 12.88 -2.44
N HIS A 66 -1.91 11.66 -2.22
CA HIS A 66 -3.06 11.03 -2.89
C HIS A 66 -2.85 10.76 -4.38
N ASN A 67 -2.75 11.80 -5.21
CA ASN A 67 -2.57 11.71 -6.66
C ASN A 67 -2.02 13.04 -7.23
N GLU A 68 -1.68 13.04 -8.52
CA GLU A 68 -1.13 14.23 -9.20
C GLU A 68 -2.12 15.40 -9.26
N ASP A 69 -3.42 15.13 -9.41
CA ASP A 69 -4.44 16.17 -9.51
C ASP A 69 -4.60 16.90 -8.16
N GLU A 70 -4.47 16.20 -7.03
CA GLU A 70 -4.43 16.79 -5.69
C GLU A 70 -3.19 17.66 -5.46
N ILE A 71 -2.02 17.25 -5.98
CA ILE A 71 -0.79 18.06 -5.95
C ILE A 71 -1.02 19.37 -6.69
N ARG A 72 -1.62 19.32 -7.89
CA ARG A 72 -1.94 20.52 -8.68
C ARG A 72 -3.00 21.39 -8.01
N ARG A 73 -4.06 20.78 -7.47
CA ARG A 73 -5.14 21.50 -6.78
C ARG A 73 -4.64 22.29 -5.58
N LYS A 74 -3.68 21.73 -4.83
CA LYS A 74 -3.06 22.34 -3.66
C LYS A 74 -1.78 23.12 -3.98
N ASP A 75 -1.42 23.20 -5.26
CA ASP A 75 -0.17 23.77 -5.79
C ASP A 75 1.07 23.34 -4.98
N ILE A 76 1.21 22.04 -4.70
CA ILE A 76 2.32 21.53 -3.88
C ILE A 76 3.59 21.43 -4.73
N ARG A 77 4.64 22.11 -4.29
CA ARG A 77 5.95 22.16 -4.97
C ARG A 77 7.06 21.62 -4.07
N ILE A 78 8.05 20.98 -4.67
CA ILE A 78 9.23 20.50 -3.93
C ILE A 78 9.99 21.72 -3.39
N GLY A 79 10.30 21.70 -2.09
CA GLY A 79 10.86 22.82 -1.35
C GLY A 79 9.84 23.60 -0.52
N ASP A 80 8.53 23.39 -0.73
CA ASP A 80 7.50 24.07 0.04
C ASP A 80 7.54 23.73 1.53
N ILE A 81 7.09 24.68 2.35
CA ILE A 81 6.70 24.42 3.73
C ILE A 81 5.25 23.97 3.73
N VAL A 82 5.01 22.76 4.23
CA VAL A 82 3.70 22.11 4.18
C VAL A 82 3.13 21.88 5.58
N LEU A 83 1.81 22.01 5.70
CA LEU A 83 1.04 21.61 6.86
C LEU A 83 0.60 20.16 6.70
N ILE A 84 1.02 19.31 7.63
CA ILE A 84 0.66 17.90 7.65
C ILE A 84 -0.26 17.58 8.82
N GLU A 85 -1.07 16.56 8.63
CA GLU A 85 -1.98 16.03 9.64
C GLU A 85 -1.90 14.52 9.67
N LYS A 86 -2.16 13.92 10.84
CA LYS A 86 -2.27 12.47 10.99
C LYS A 86 -3.74 12.07 11.02
N GLY A 87 -4.28 11.68 9.87
CA GLY A 87 -5.67 11.27 9.73
C GLY A 87 -6.00 10.09 10.64
N GLY A 88 -6.85 10.31 11.64
CA GLY A 88 -7.27 9.29 12.60
C GLY A 88 -6.11 8.60 13.35
N ASP A 89 -5.00 9.32 13.56
CA ASP A 89 -3.75 8.87 14.19
C ASP A 89 -2.97 7.75 13.48
N VAL A 90 -3.29 7.44 12.21
CA VAL A 90 -2.60 6.36 11.46
C VAL A 90 -1.77 6.90 10.29
N ILE A 91 -2.41 7.47 9.26
CA ILE A 91 -1.72 7.82 8.00
C ILE A 91 -1.51 9.33 7.92
N PRO A 92 -0.26 9.81 7.82
CA PRO A 92 0.03 11.22 7.63
C PRO A 92 -0.27 11.68 6.19
N GLU A 93 -0.89 12.84 6.05
CA GLU A 93 -1.20 13.48 4.77
C GLU A 93 -0.84 14.96 4.76
N VAL A 94 -0.57 15.49 3.56
CA VAL A 94 -0.35 16.94 3.37
C VAL A 94 -1.69 17.63 3.18
N LEU A 95 -2.03 18.54 4.10
CA LEU A 95 -3.26 19.33 4.03
C LEU A 95 -3.15 20.47 3.03
N LYS A 96 -2.15 21.34 3.21
CA LYS A 96 -1.92 22.53 2.40
C LYS A 96 -0.47 23.00 2.44
N VAL A 97 -0.10 23.85 1.48
CA VAL A 97 1.16 24.61 1.46
C VAL A 97 1.01 25.90 2.27
N ILE A 98 2.12 26.37 2.85
CA ILE A 98 2.23 27.70 3.44
C ILE A 98 2.87 28.63 2.41
N GLU A 99 2.05 29.14 1.48
CA GLU A 99 2.50 29.95 0.34
C GLU A 99 3.31 31.18 0.74
N ALA A 100 2.96 31.80 1.87
CA ALA A 100 3.66 32.97 2.42
C ALA A 100 5.14 32.72 2.75
N LYS A 101 5.59 31.46 2.81
CA LYS A 101 6.98 31.10 3.08
C LYS A 101 7.77 30.68 1.82
N ARG A 102 7.18 30.86 0.63
CA ARG A 102 7.87 30.56 -0.62
C ARG A 102 9.01 31.53 -0.89
N THR A 103 10.08 30.97 -1.42
CA THR A 103 11.33 31.65 -1.77
C THR A 103 11.46 31.86 -3.28
N GLY A 104 10.58 31.26 -4.09
CA GLY A 104 10.64 31.28 -5.56
C GLY A 104 11.58 30.22 -6.16
N LYS A 105 12.22 29.40 -5.32
CA LYS A 105 13.13 28.31 -5.75
C LYS A 105 12.45 26.94 -5.79
N GLU A 106 11.16 26.89 -5.45
CA GLU A 106 10.38 25.66 -5.38
C GLU A 106 10.15 25.08 -6.78
N LYS A 107 10.14 23.74 -6.87
CA LYS A 107 10.03 23.03 -8.15
C LYS A 107 8.67 22.36 -8.28
N GLU A 108 8.02 22.55 -9.42
CA GLU A 108 6.81 21.82 -9.75
C GLU A 108 7.11 20.33 -9.90
N TYR A 109 6.16 19.51 -9.47
CA TYR A 109 6.24 18.06 -9.58
C TYR A 109 5.28 17.55 -10.64
N HIS A 110 5.80 16.69 -11.52
CA HIS A 110 5.00 15.95 -12.49
C HIS A 110 5.19 14.47 -12.26
N LEU A 111 4.10 13.73 -12.39
CA LEU A 111 4.16 12.29 -12.29
C LEU A 111 4.92 11.71 -13.49
N PRO A 112 5.81 10.72 -13.31
CA PRO A 112 6.58 10.18 -14.42
C PRO A 112 5.69 9.46 -15.45
N LYS A 113 5.98 9.68 -16.74
CA LYS A 113 5.31 9.01 -17.88
C LYS A 113 5.74 7.55 -18.07
N VAL A 114 6.82 7.15 -17.40
CA VAL A 114 7.35 5.79 -17.39
C VAL A 114 7.42 5.30 -15.95
N CYS A 115 7.23 3.99 -15.76
CA CYS A 115 7.25 3.40 -14.43
C CYS A 115 8.66 3.49 -13.83
N PRO A 116 8.85 4.09 -12.65
CA PRO A 116 10.18 4.25 -12.04
C PRO A 116 10.84 2.93 -11.61
N VAL A 117 10.07 1.82 -11.59
CA VAL A 117 10.55 0.51 -11.17
C VAL A 117 10.94 -0.39 -12.34
N CYS A 118 10.16 -0.39 -13.42
CA CYS A 118 10.37 -1.31 -14.55
C CYS A 118 10.58 -0.63 -15.90
N GLY A 119 10.53 0.71 -15.96
CA GLY A 119 10.62 1.47 -17.21
C GLY A 119 9.40 1.34 -18.14
N GLY A 120 8.42 0.49 -17.80
CA GLY A 120 7.22 0.27 -18.61
C GLY A 120 6.33 1.50 -18.75
N LYS A 121 5.44 1.47 -19.75
CA LYS A 121 4.50 2.55 -20.04
C LYS A 121 3.53 2.78 -18.88
N VAL A 122 3.26 4.05 -18.59
CA VAL A 122 2.23 4.49 -17.65
C VAL A 122 1.05 5.03 -18.44
N ALA A 123 -0.15 4.56 -18.12
CA ALA A 123 -1.39 5.03 -18.73
C ALA A 123 -2.39 5.48 -17.65
N ARG A 124 -3.14 6.53 -17.97
CA ARG A 124 -4.32 6.97 -17.23
C ARG A 124 -5.54 6.54 -18.03
N TYR A 125 -6.29 5.58 -17.54
CA TYR A 125 -7.51 5.10 -18.21
C TYR A 125 -8.63 6.13 -18.09
N GLU A 126 -9.56 6.11 -19.04
CA GLU A 126 -10.70 7.02 -19.05
C GLU A 126 -11.55 6.85 -17.77
N GLY A 127 -11.93 7.97 -17.14
CA GLY A 127 -12.64 7.98 -15.86
C GLY A 127 -11.78 7.71 -14.63
N GLU A 128 -10.47 7.48 -14.77
CA GLU A 128 -9.58 7.21 -13.64
C GLU A 128 -8.64 8.37 -13.32
N VAL A 129 -8.61 8.78 -12.06
CA VAL A 129 -7.71 9.84 -11.56
C VAL A 129 -6.27 9.35 -11.44
N VAL A 130 -6.08 8.05 -11.14
CA VAL A 130 -4.76 7.49 -10.81
C VAL A 130 -4.15 6.80 -12.03
N PRO A 131 -3.02 7.30 -12.56
CA PRO A 131 -2.30 6.62 -13.62
C PRO A 131 -1.60 5.36 -13.11
N ARG A 132 -1.41 4.39 -14.00
CA ARG A 132 -0.94 3.04 -13.67
C ARG A 132 0.13 2.54 -14.62
N CYS A 133 1.06 1.75 -14.09
CA CYS A 133 1.97 0.93 -14.86
C CYS A 133 1.21 -0.21 -15.54
N GLU A 134 1.30 -0.30 -16.87
CA GLU A 134 0.63 -1.35 -17.67
C GLU A 134 1.38 -2.69 -17.62
N ASN A 135 2.66 -2.69 -17.23
CA ASN A 135 3.47 -3.90 -17.18
C ASN A 135 3.07 -4.78 -15.98
N ILE A 136 2.32 -5.86 -16.24
CA ILE A 136 1.90 -6.84 -15.23
C ILE A 136 3.10 -7.50 -14.55
N ALA A 137 4.20 -7.73 -15.27
CA ALA A 137 5.45 -8.30 -14.75
C ALA A 137 6.33 -7.28 -14.01
N CYS A 138 5.86 -6.06 -13.79
CA CYS A 138 6.58 -5.06 -13.01
C CYS A 138 6.94 -5.62 -11.61
N PRO A 139 8.22 -5.58 -11.18
CA PRO A 139 8.63 -6.14 -9.89
C PRO A 139 7.86 -5.58 -8.70
N ALA A 140 7.51 -4.29 -8.70
CA ALA A 140 6.68 -3.69 -7.65
C ALA A 140 5.26 -4.27 -7.61
N GLN A 141 4.67 -4.55 -8.78
CA GLN A 141 3.35 -5.18 -8.83
C GLN A 141 3.42 -6.64 -8.39
N VAL A 142 4.43 -7.39 -8.84
CA VAL A 142 4.67 -8.79 -8.42
C VAL A 142 4.81 -8.87 -6.90
N LYS A 143 5.74 -8.10 -6.32
CA LYS A 143 5.93 -8.01 -4.86
C LYS A 143 4.64 -7.63 -4.16
N GLY A 144 3.92 -6.64 -4.66
CA GLY A 144 2.64 -6.19 -4.08
C GLY A 144 1.52 -7.24 -4.14
N ARG A 145 1.43 -8.01 -5.23
CA ARG A 145 0.45 -9.10 -5.38
C ARG A 145 0.78 -10.26 -4.44
N ILE A 146 2.04 -10.65 -4.34
CA ILE A 146 2.48 -11.72 -3.43
C ILE A 146 2.25 -11.31 -1.96
N LYS A 147 2.61 -10.07 -1.58
CA LYS A 147 2.31 -9.52 -0.24
C LYS A 147 0.80 -9.52 0.07
N HIS A 148 -0.03 -9.18 -0.93
CA HIS A 148 -1.49 -9.19 -0.78
C HIS A 148 -2.05 -10.62 -0.64
N PHE A 149 -1.58 -11.54 -1.47
CA PHE A 149 -1.94 -12.96 -1.44
C PHE A 149 -1.61 -13.59 -0.08
N ALA A 150 -0.44 -13.27 0.49
CA ALA A 150 0.00 -13.72 1.81
C ALA A 150 -0.75 -13.05 2.98
N SER A 151 -1.51 -11.98 2.74
CA SER A 151 -2.09 -11.17 3.82
C SER A 151 -3.12 -11.94 4.65
N ARG A 152 -3.35 -11.47 5.89
CA ARG A 152 -4.26 -12.11 6.86
C ARG A 152 -5.69 -12.34 6.36
N ASN A 153 -6.20 -11.43 5.53
CA ASN A 153 -7.54 -11.53 4.97
C ASN A 153 -7.59 -12.36 3.67
N ALA A 154 -6.44 -12.70 3.10
CA ALA A 154 -6.28 -13.55 1.92
C ALA A 154 -5.90 -14.97 2.36
N LEU A 155 -4.70 -15.47 2.06
CA LEU A 155 -4.32 -16.84 2.39
C LEU A 155 -3.59 -17.00 3.72
N ASP A 156 -3.33 -15.89 4.42
CA ASP A 156 -2.74 -15.86 5.76
C ASP A 156 -1.47 -16.72 5.87
N ILE A 157 -0.55 -16.48 4.94
CA ILE A 157 0.76 -17.13 4.92
C ILE A 157 1.64 -16.40 5.92
N GLU A 158 1.56 -16.83 7.17
CA GLU A 158 2.41 -16.35 8.26
C GLU A 158 3.89 -16.47 7.87
N THR A 159 4.73 -15.58 8.41
CA THR A 159 6.18 -15.49 8.12
C THR A 159 6.57 -14.99 6.73
N LEU A 160 5.66 -14.93 5.75
CA LEU A 160 5.91 -14.33 4.43
C LEU A 160 5.80 -12.79 4.49
N GLY A 161 6.77 -12.17 5.16
CA GLY A 161 6.85 -10.72 5.36
C GLY A 161 7.40 -9.95 4.15
N GLU A 162 7.29 -8.63 4.21
CA GLU A 162 7.70 -7.72 3.13
C GLU A 162 9.14 -7.95 2.64
N LYS A 163 10.10 -7.98 3.56
CA LYS A 163 11.52 -8.19 3.23
C LYS A 163 11.79 -9.54 2.58
N LEU A 164 11.03 -10.57 2.95
CA LEU A 164 11.22 -11.90 2.40
C LEU A 164 10.66 -11.99 0.98
N VAL A 165 9.48 -11.41 0.74
CA VAL A 165 8.93 -11.28 -0.62
C VAL A 165 9.89 -10.50 -1.52
N ASP A 166 10.46 -9.41 -1.01
CA ASP A 166 11.42 -8.61 -1.77
C ASP A 166 12.65 -9.47 -2.15
N GLN A 167 13.25 -10.20 -1.20
CA GLN A 167 14.37 -11.10 -1.47
C GLN A 167 14.03 -12.22 -2.47
N LEU A 168 12.86 -12.85 -2.34
CA LEU A 168 12.44 -13.95 -3.21
C LEU A 168 12.28 -13.47 -4.66
N VAL A 169 11.65 -12.31 -4.86
CA VAL A 169 11.46 -11.72 -6.19
C VAL A 169 12.76 -11.18 -6.76
N ASP A 170 13.57 -10.48 -5.95
CA ASP A 170 14.83 -9.88 -6.41
C ASP A 170 15.89 -10.92 -6.79
N LYS A 171 15.89 -12.09 -6.13
CA LYS A 171 16.73 -13.24 -6.50
C LYS A 171 16.12 -14.11 -7.60
N GLY A 172 14.94 -13.76 -8.13
CA GLY A 172 14.27 -14.53 -9.18
C GLY A 172 13.77 -15.91 -8.75
N LEU A 173 13.60 -16.14 -7.44
CA LEU A 173 13.08 -17.41 -6.91
C LEU A 173 11.56 -17.54 -7.12
N ILE A 174 10.85 -16.41 -7.18
CA ILE A 174 9.43 -16.35 -7.50
C ILE A 174 9.15 -15.16 -8.42
N SER A 175 8.20 -15.34 -9.32
CA SER A 175 7.73 -14.37 -10.31
C SER A 175 6.23 -14.10 -10.20
N ASP A 176 5.50 -15.02 -9.58
CA ASP A 176 4.07 -14.88 -9.28
C ASP A 176 3.68 -15.57 -7.95
N VAL A 177 2.38 -15.69 -7.71
CA VAL A 177 1.84 -16.31 -6.49
C VAL A 177 1.85 -17.85 -6.54
N ALA A 178 1.87 -18.46 -7.72
CA ALA A 178 1.89 -19.91 -7.89
C ALA A 178 3.28 -20.47 -7.55
N ASP A 179 4.34 -19.72 -7.88
CA ASP A 179 5.73 -20.08 -7.57
C ASP A 179 5.97 -20.32 -6.07
N LEU A 180 5.17 -19.70 -5.18
CA LEU A 180 5.24 -19.95 -3.73
C LEU A 180 5.11 -21.44 -3.40
N TYR A 181 4.27 -22.17 -4.14
CA TYR A 181 3.99 -23.59 -3.88
C TYR A 181 5.06 -24.53 -4.42
N TYR A 182 6.05 -24.02 -5.15
CA TYR A 182 7.19 -24.77 -5.67
C TYR A 182 8.51 -24.47 -4.94
N LEU A 183 8.49 -23.56 -3.96
CA LEU A 183 9.64 -23.23 -3.14
C LEU A 183 10.15 -24.48 -2.40
N ARG A 184 11.48 -24.60 -2.33
CA ARG A 184 12.18 -25.69 -1.64
C ARG A 184 13.05 -25.15 -0.51
N LEU A 185 13.33 -26.01 0.46
CA LEU A 185 14.08 -25.66 1.66
C LEU A 185 15.45 -25.08 1.32
N GLU A 186 16.14 -25.67 0.35
CA GLU A 186 17.49 -25.28 -0.06
C GLU A 186 17.53 -23.84 -0.60
N GLY A 187 16.50 -23.45 -1.37
CA GLY A 187 16.36 -22.10 -1.90
C GLY A 187 16.15 -21.06 -0.80
N LEU A 188 15.39 -21.41 0.24
CA LEU A 188 15.04 -20.51 1.34
C LEU A 188 16.17 -20.29 2.34
N VAL A 189 16.92 -21.35 2.67
CA VAL A 189 18.02 -21.27 3.66
C VAL A 189 19.17 -20.38 3.18
N SER A 190 19.29 -20.15 1.87
CA SER A 190 20.28 -19.23 1.28
C SER A 190 19.92 -17.74 1.40
N LEU A 191 18.74 -17.42 1.94
CA LEU A 191 18.27 -16.04 2.08
C LEU A 191 18.78 -15.39 3.37
N GLU A 192 18.92 -14.07 3.34
CA GLU A 192 19.34 -13.33 4.53
C GLU A 192 18.27 -13.47 5.61
N ARG A 193 18.71 -13.83 6.83
CA ARG A 193 17.85 -14.04 8.02
C ARG A 193 16.87 -15.22 7.89
N MET A 194 17.14 -16.16 6.97
CA MET A 194 16.41 -17.42 6.88
C MET A 194 17.27 -18.57 7.38
N GLY A 195 16.90 -19.13 8.53
CA GLY A 195 17.46 -20.39 9.02
C GLY A 195 16.63 -21.59 8.55
N LYS A 196 17.12 -22.80 8.84
CA LYS A 196 16.38 -24.05 8.55
C LYS A 196 14.96 -24.02 9.14
N LYS A 197 14.84 -23.71 10.44
CA LYS A 197 13.54 -23.73 11.13
C LYS A 197 12.56 -22.66 10.61
N SER A 198 13.02 -21.45 10.31
CA SER A 198 12.15 -20.42 9.75
C SER A 198 11.71 -20.76 8.32
N SER A 199 12.57 -21.41 7.55
CA SER A 199 12.26 -21.89 6.20
C SER A 199 11.23 -23.03 6.23
N GLU A 200 11.38 -23.99 7.15
CA GLU A 200 10.39 -25.05 7.38
C GLU A 200 9.03 -24.48 7.77
N ASN A 201 9.00 -23.53 8.71
CA ASN A 201 7.75 -22.90 9.14
C ASN A 201 7.05 -22.16 7.98
N LEU A 202 7.81 -21.51 7.09
CA LEU A 202 7.25 -20.88 5.90
C LEU A 202 6.64 -21.90 4.94
N LEU A 203 7.35 -22.99 4.65
CA LEU A 203 6.84 -24.06 3.78
C LEU A 203 5.58 -24.70 4.35
N GLU A 204 5.53 -24.90 5.67
CA GLU A 204 4.35 -25.38 6.38
C GLU A 204 3.18 -24.39 6.25
N ALA A 205 3.42 -23.09 6.45
CA ALA A 205 2.40 -22.05 6.28
C ALA A 205 1.88 -21.98 4.83
N ILE A 206 2.76 -22.10 3.84
CA ILE A 206 2.39 -22.17 2.42
C ILE A 206 1.54 -23.42 2.17
N ASN A 207 1.93 -24.58 2.69
CA ASN A 207 1.16 -25.81 2.48
C ASN A 207 -0.22 -25.74 3.13
N ARG A 208 -0.32 -25.22 4.35
CA ARG A 208 -1.59 -24.98 5.06
C ARG A 208 -2.51 -24.03 4.29
N SER A 209 -1.95 -23.04 3.58
CA SER A 209 -2.75 -22.09 2.79
C SER A 209 -3.54 -22.72 1.64
N LYS A 210 -3.20 -23.95 1.22
CA LYS A 210 -3.93 -24.68 0.17
C LYS A 210 -5.34 -25.07 0.59
N GLU A 211 -5.59 -25.22 1.90
CA GLU A 211 -6.89 -25.60 2.48
C GLU A 211 -7.75 -24.37 2.84
N THR A 212 -7.52 -23.23 2.19
CA THR A 212 -8.29 -22.01 2.45
C THR A 212 -9.69 -22.05 1.81
N SER A 213 -10.54 -21.10 2.17
CA SER A 213 -11.87 -20.95 1.59
C SER A 213 -11.84 -20.19 0.24
N LEU A 214 -12.87 -20.39 -0.58
CA LEU A 214 -12.94 -19.82 -1.93
C LEU A 214 -12.95 -18.28 -1.91
N GLU A 215 -13.68 -17.65 -0.98
CA GLU A 215 -13.72 -16.19 -0.85
C GLU A 215 -12.34 -15.59 -0.53
N ARG A 216 -11.55 -16.30 0.27
CA ARG A 216 -10.19 -15.89 0.64
C ARG A 216 -9.24 -16.01 -0.56
N LEU A 217 -9.39 -17.07 -1.36
CA LEU A 217 -8.67 -17.24 -2.61
C LEU A 217 -9.02 -16.13 -3.62
N ILE A 218 -10.32 -15.89 -3.87
CA ILE A 218 -10.79 -14.82 -4.78
C ILE A 218 -10.24 -13.46 -4.33
N PHE A 219 -10.30 -13.16 -3.03
CA PHE A 219 -9.71 -11.94 -2.50
C PHE A 219 -8.19 -11.91 -2.69
N GLY A 220 -7.49 -13.01 -2.39
CA GLY A 220 -6.03 -13.14 -2.49
C GLY A 220 -5.49 -12.96 -3.91
N LEU A 221 -6.23 -13.36 -4.94
CA LEU A 221 -5.88 -13.13 -6.35
C LEU A 221 -5.80 -11.64 -6.71
N GLY A 222 -6.33 -10.75 -5.87
CA GLY A 222 -6.18 -9.31 -6.03
C GLY A 222 -6.91 -8.76 -7.26
N ILE A 223 -8.03 -9.40 -7.65
CA ILE A 223 -8.85 -8.99 -8.78
C ILE A 223 -9.32 -7.55 -8.55
N ARG A 224 -9.20 -6.73 -9.58
CA ARG A 224 -9.51 -5.30 -9.51
C ARG A 224 -10.97 -5.11 -9.08
N HIS A 225 -11.19 -4.19 -8.14
CA HIS A 225 -12.50 -3.88 -7.53
C HIS A 225 -13.11 -5.00 -6.65
N ILE A 226 -12.46 -6.16 -6.54
CA ILE A 226 -12.92 -7.24 -5.68
C ILE A 226 -12.25 -7.13 -4.30
N GLY A 227 -12.95 -6.44 -3.39
CA GLY A 227 -12.60 -6.42 -1.97
C GLY A 227 -13.12 -7.67 -1.24
N VAL A 228 -12.83 -7.77 0.07
CA VAL A 228 -13.22 -8.92 0.92
C VAL A 228 -14.71 -9.25 0.77
N TYR A 229 -15.58 -8.26 0.92
CA TYR A 229 -17.03 -8.46 0.81
C TYR A 229 -17.47 -8.92 -0.59
N ALA A 230 -16.88 -8.36 -1.66
CA ALA A 230 -17.22 -8.78 -3.01
C ALA A 230 -16.77 -10.23 -3.28
N ALA A 231 -15.62 -10.63 -2.72
CA ALA A 231 -15.16 -12.01 -2.78
C ALA A 231 -16.09 -12.98 -2.02
N GLU A 232 -16.58 -12.58 -0.85
CA GLU A 232 -17.60 -13.34 -0.09
C GLU A 232 -18.91 -13.51 -0.87
N VAL A 233 -19.31 -12.50 -1.66
CA VAL A 233 -20.52 -12.57 -2.49
C VAL A 233 -20.30 -13.48 -3.70
N LEU A 234 -19.13 -13.42 -4.34
CA LEU A 234 -18.79 -14.25 -5.51
C LEU A 234 -18.57 -15.73 -5.18
N ALA A 235 -18.19 -16.05 -3.94
CA ALA A 235 -17.95 -17.42 -3.50
C ALA A 235 -19.22 -18.18 -3.07
N LYS A 236 -20.39 -17.51 -3.09
CA LYS A 236 -21.70 -18.11 -2.81
C LYS A 236 -22.34 -18.64 -4.09
#